data_AF-A0A258W4Y5-F1
#
_entry.id   AF-A0A258W4Y5-F1
#
_cell.length_a   1.000
_cell.length_b   1.000
_cell.length_c   1.000
_cell.angle_alpha   90.00
_cell.angle_beta   90.00
_cell.angle_gamma   90.00
#
_symmetry.space_group_name_H-M   'P 1'
#
loop_
_entity.id
_entity.type
_entity.pdbx_description
1 polymer ?
#
loop_
_entity_poly.entity_id
_entity_poly.type
_entity_poly.pdbx_seq_one_letter_code
_entity_poly.pdbx_strand_id
1 'polypeptide(L)'
;MMALITASILLSTPLNASVGRACLEFYSGQKAAFHRAQLVKDFLHYEVTNQIDRQEFVRGDIQTGRPNRIVIEFENSKLKFLNDVLNDKDLITSIDNFANSYILTRIKRWIYGHFDLGVSFKTYTDGKSLTIIIDARQRFTEADLERVDAVFEKFQENLGLMLKSKKLFRDSDKIEEWFRMGVGRTADEAYFSARISRKLSGPNIVTHYSNPLVQKKLTTLLFHAEDNRQRIAKIPELSSLLQKEEMTGNLVPKLELFEILRKISDPEEVRKTIQANLHIDITKDHSELLSIYAEIVDLLNPKFFVVDQTVVTLENAVNGGIVIDRKGMGSANQLATAIAAAKASSPFEFLVYNRMEEKKVTDEISLYRKTMETEWGAKCRGDDCVIEDLSKIDIPSFLNSPLIKGQRVVVIPAGIEQSHHRSEMSTHGETIEKLFVKRLIEGLPTQDYKNLTFAINFKTTNMNIGAVELIVNPIGPVLDVYLQQKIRDSFSAALIEFNDGRAKQNKPSTYYPYGVKTL
;
A
#
# COMPACT_ATOMS: atom_id res chain seq x y z
N MET A 1 35.74 60.92 -42.57
CA MET A 1 34.41 61.45 -42.20
C MET A 1 33.45 60.27 -42.23
N MET A 2 32.85 59.73 -41.16
CA MET A 2 32.67 60.11 -39.75
C MET A 2 33.09 58.89 -38.89
N ALA A 3 34.13 59.01 -38.07
CA ALA A 3 34.08 59.35 -36.63
C ALA A 3 33.87 58.12 -35.73
N LEU A 4 35.00 57.54 -35.28
CA LEU A 4 35.11 56.80 -34.02
C LEU A 4 34.62 57.69 -32.87
N ILE A 5 33.76 57.16 -32.01
CA ILE A 5 33.63 57.61 -30.61
C ILE A 5 33.66 56.38 -29.72
N THR A 6 34.79 56.24 -29.02
CA THR A 6 34.94 55.50 -27.76
C THR A 6 34.07 56.13 -26.67
N ALA A 7 33.35 55.28 -25.92
CA ALA A 7 32.97 55.58 -24.55
C ALA A 7 33.02 54.28 -23.74
N SER A 8 34.19 54.00 -23.19
CA SER A 8 34.34 53.16 -22.00
C SER A 8 33.77 53.92 -20.82
N ILE A 9 32.73 53.39 -20.17
CA ILE A 9 32.36 53.75 -18.80
C ILE A 9 32.31 52.46 -17.98
N LEU A 10 33.22 52.43 -17.02
CA LEU A 10 33.25 51.60 -15.82
C LEU A 10 31.86 51.38 -15.22
N LEU A 11 31.48 50.12 -15.00
CA LEU A 11 30.75 49.69 -13.81
C LEU A 11 31.12 48.23 -13.50
N SER A 12 32.23 48.08 -12.77
CA SER A 12 32.51 46.91 -11.95
C SER A 12 31.60 46.95 -10.72
N THR A 13 30.48 46.24 -10.75
CA THR A 13 29.73 45.86 -9.56
C THR A 13 29.36 44.38 -9.65
N PRO A 14 29.68 43.54 -8.64
CA PRO A 14 29.20 42.16 -8.58
C PRO A 14 27.75 42.18 -8.08
N LEU A 15 26.83 42.61 -8.93
CA LEU A 15 25.40 42.52 -8.70
C LEU A 15 24.83 41.45 -9.63
N ASN A 16 24.08 40.52 -9.03
CA ASN A 16 23.14 39.58 -9.65
C ASN A 16 23.58 38.15 -10.01
N ALA A 17 24.55 37.57 -9.28
CA ALA A 17 24.62 36.10 -9.18
C ALA A 17 23.38 35.52 -8.45
N SER A 18 22.79 36.27 -7.51
CA SER A 18 21.59 35.86 -6.75
C SER A 18 20.29 35.96 -7.57
N VAL A 19 20.11 37.03 -8.36
CA VAL A 19 18.92 37.21 -9.20
C VAL A 19 18.93 36.26 -10.40
N GLY A 20 20.10 36.00 -11.00
CA GLY A 20 20.25 34.98 -12.03
C GLY A 20 19.94 33.57 -11.51
N ARG A 21 20.38 33.24 -10.29
CA ARG A 21 20.07 31.95 -9.64
C ARG A 21 18.57 31.83 -9.30
N ALA A 22 17.94 32.88 -8.77
CA ALA A 22 16.51 32.90 -8.49
C ALA A 22 15.63 32.76 -9.75
N CYS A 23 16.00 33.42 -10.85
CA CYS A 23 15.30 33.24 -12.13
C CYS A 23 15.46 31.82 -12.69
N LEU A 24 16.67 31.25 -12.65
CA LEU A 24 16.91 29.87 -13.09
C LEU A 24 16.15 28.85 -12.24
N GLU A 25 16.10 29.04 -10.93
CA GLU A 25 15.32 28.22 -10.00
C GLU A 25 13.82 28.33 -10.30
N PHE A 26 13.29 29.54 -10.52
CA PHE A 26 11.89 29.76 -10.87
C PHE A 26 11.48 29.09 -12.20
N TYR A 27 12.28 29.25 -13.26
CA TYR A 27 12.02 28.59 -14.54
C TYR A 27 12.16 27.06 -14.45
N SER A 28 13.09 26.55 -13.65
CA SER A 28 13.24 25.11 -13.41
C SER A 28 12.03 24.53 -12.67
N GLY A 29 11.48 25.27 -11.70
CA GLY A 29 10.28 24.89 -10.95
C GLY A 29 9.03 24.82 -11.83
N GLN A 30 8.84 25.79 -12.73
CA GLN A 30 7.71 25.77 -13.67
C GLN A 30 7.77 24.58 -14.65
N LYS A 31 8.96 24.26 -15.16
CA LYS A 31 9.15 23.09 -16.04
C LYS A 31 8.90 21.77 -15.29
N ALA A 32 9.39 21.65 -14.06
CA ALA A 32 9.12 20.48 -13.22
C ALA A 32 7.62 20.30 -12.96
N ALA A 33 6.91 21.38 -12.61
CA ALA A 33 5.47 21.37 -12.38
C ALA A 33 4.69 20.96 -13.65
N PHE A 34 5.07 21.49 -14.82
CA PHE A 34 4.48 21.09 -16.09
C PHE A 34 4.70 19.60 -16.39
N HIS A 35 5.92 19.09 -16.22
CA HIS A 35 6.19 17.67 -16.45
C HIS A 35 5.49 16.74 -15.46
N ARG A 36 5.32 17.16 -14.20
CA ARG A 36 4.51 16.44 -13.20
C ARG A 36 3.07 16.35 -13.65
N ALA A 37 2.45 17.49 -13.96
CA ALA A 37 1.07 17.54 -14.43
C ALA A 37 0.86 16.69 -15.69
N GLN A 38 1.81 16.71 -16.63
CA GLN A 38 1.75 15.89 -17.84
C GLN A 38 1.84 14.39 -17.52
N LEU A 39 2.77 13.97 -16.65
CA LEU A 39 2.89 12.56 -16.25
C LEU A 39 1.62 12.06 -15.56
N VAL A 40 1.04 12.87 -14.68
CA VAL A 40 -0.23 12.57 -14.00
C VAL A 40 -1.36 12.43 -15.02
N LYS A 41 -1.51 13.42 -15.90
CA LYS A 41 -2.53 13.41 -16.95
C LYS A 41 -2.46 12.15 -17.82
N ASP A 42 -1.25 11.75 -18.21
CA ASP A 42 -1.05 10.65 -19.16
C ASP A 42 -1.17 9.27 -18.50
N PHE A 43 -0.79 9.14 -17.23
CA PHE A 43 -0.60 7.83 -16.59
C PHE A 43 -1.44 7.56 -15.34
N LEU A 44 -2.13 8.53 -14.74
CA LEU A 44 -2.92 8.29 -13.53
C LEU A 44 -4.01 7.22 -13.76
N HIS A 45 -4.73 7.33 -14.88
CA HIS A 45 -5.80 6.40 -15.28
C HIS A 45 -5.34 5.39 -16.34
N TYR A 46 -4.04 5.32 -16.63
CA TYR A 46 -3.52 4.37 -17.61
C TYR A 46 -3.54 2.95 -17.04
N GLU A 47 -4.39 2.10 -17.59
CA GLU A 47 -4.44 0.68 -17.23
C GLU A 47 -3.44 -0.13 -18.07
N VAL A 48 -2.37 -0.61 -17.44
CA VAL A 48 -1.36 -1.47 -18.12
C VAL A 48 -1.95 -2.83 -18.52
N THR A 49 -2.89 -3.34 -17.74
CA THR A 49 -3.71 -4.51 -18.05
C THR A 49 -5.16 -4.14 -17.85
N ASN A 50 -6.06 -4.60 -18.72
CA ASN A 50 -7.49 -4.37 -18.54
C ASN A 50 -8.12 -5.44 -17.61
N GLN A 51 -9.42 -5.33 -17.33
CA GLN A 51 -10.13 -6.29 -16.48
C GLN A 51 -10.14 -7.71 -17.06
N ILE A 52 -10.26 -7.86 -18.39
CA ILE A 52 -10.25 -9.17 -19.06
C ILE A 52 -8.90 -9.84 -18.86
N ASP A 53 -7.79 -9.11 -19.08
CA ASP A 53 -6.43 -9.63 -18.87
C ASP A 53 -6.27 -10.14 -17.42
N ARG A 54 -6.75 -9.37 -16.42
CA ARG A 54 -6.70 -9.78 -15.01
C ARG A 54 -7.57 -11.00 -14.71
N GLN A 55 -8.76 -11.09 -15.31
CA GLN A 55 -9.62 -12.28 -15.16
C GLN A 55 -8.96 -13.52 -15.76
N GLU A 56 -8.40 -13.41 -16.97
CA GLU A 56 -7.69 -14.51 -17.63
C GLU A 56 -6.43 -14.91 -16.88
N PHE A 57 -5.72 -13.95 -16.28
CA PHE A 57 -4.58 -14.21 -15.42
C PHE A 57 -5.01 -15.02 -14.19
N VAL A 58 -6.01 -14.55 -13.44
CA VAL A 58 -6.47 -15.20 -12.20
C VAL A 58 -7.10 -16.58 -12.46
N ARG A 59 -7.84 -16.74 -13.56
CA ARG A 59 -8.38 -18.04 -13.99
C ARG A 59 -7.31 -18.95 -14.60
N GLY A 60 -6.19 -18.37 -15.00
CA GLY A 60 -5.12 -19.07 -15.67
C GLY A 60 -4.35 -19.98 -14.72
N ASP A 61 -3.65 -20.93 -15.33
CA ASP A 61 -2.68 -21.76 -14.63
C ASP A 61 -1.42 -20.94 -14.29
N ILE A 62 -1.46 -20.20 -13.18
CA ILE A 62 -0.35 -19.34 -12.70
C ILE A 62 0.59 -20.05 -11.72
N GLN A 63 0.19 -21.24 -11.26
CA GLN A 63 0.89 -22.03 -10.24
C GLN A 63 1.61 -23.26 -10.79
N THR A 64 1.32 -23.70 -12.02
CA THR A 64 2.07 -24.81 -12.60
C THR A 64 3.36 -24.30 -13.23
N GLY A 65 4.49 -24.65 -12.63
CA GLY A 65 5.80 -24.42 -13.23
C GLY A 65 6.02 -25.31 -14.45
N ARG A 66 6.57 -24.74 -15.53
CA ARG A 66 6.92 -25.48 -16.76
C ARG A 66 8.32 -25.10 -17.24
N PRO A 67 9.09 -26.00 -17.88
CA PRO A 67 10.44 -25.66 -18.36
C PRO A 67 10.47 -24.56 -19.43
N ASN A 68 9.40 -24.45 -20.22
CA ASN A 68 9.21 -23.48 -21.30
C ASN A 68 8.45 -22.22 -20.83
N ARG A 69 8.40 -21.99 -19.52
CA ARG A 69 7.76 -20.84 -18.89
C ARG A 69 8.77 -20.04 -18.09
N ILE A 70 8.69 -18.73 -18.20
CA ILE A 70 9.23 -17.80 -17.21
C ILE A 70 8.11 -16.90 -16.69
N VAL A 71 8.20 -16.56 -15.43
CA VAL A 71 7.33 -15.59 -14.78
C VAL A 71 8.20 -14.50 -14.20
N ILE A 72 7.87 -13.27 -14.52
CA ILE A 72 8.59 -12.07 -14.09
C ILE A 72 7.66 -11.29 -13.17
N GLU A 73 8.13 -11.01 -11.96
CA GLU A 73 7.52 -10.06 -11.05
C GLU A 73 8.36 -8.79 -11.02
N PHE A 74 7.78 -7.66 -11.38
CA PHE A 74 8.36 -6.33 -11.30
C PHE A 74 7.58 -5.49 -10.28
N GLU A 75 8.25 -4.82 -9.37
CA GLU A 75 7.59 -4.10 -8.29
C GLU A 75 8.34 -2.85 -7.82
N ASN A 76 7.58 -1.86 -7.37
CA ASN A 76 8.13 -0.71 -6.68
C ASN A 76 8.48 -1.06 -5.22
N SER A 77 9.78 -1.18 -4.93
CA SER A 77 10.30 -1.48 -3.59
C SER A 77 10.39 -0.26 -2.66
N LYS A 78 10.25 0.96 -3.20
CA LYS A 78 10.36 2.23 -2.47
C LYS A 78 9.02 2.97 -2.34
N LEU A 79 7.90 2.32 -2.63
CA LEU A 79 6.57 2.93 -2.61
C LEU A 79 6.26 3.68 -1.30
N LYS A 80 6.55 3.07 -0.14
CA LYS A 80 6.36 3.72 1.17
C LYS A 80 7.20 4.99 1.30
N PHE A 81 8.50 4.89 0.99
CA PHE A 81 9.42 6.03 1.00
C PHE A 81 8.93 7.15 0.06
N LEU A 82 8.47 6.81 -1.14
CA LEU A 82 7.95 7.79 -2.10
C LEU A 82 6.67 8.46 -1.57
N ASN A 83 5.75 7.69 -0.97
CA ASN A 83 4.55 8.25 -0.34
C ASN A 83 4.92 9.24 0.78
N ASP A 84 5.87 8.87 1.63
CA ASP A 84 6.29 9.69 2.78
C ASP A 84 7.01 10.98 2.34
N VAL A 85 7.83 10.91 1.28
CA VAL A 85 8.65 12.05 0.82
C VAL A 85 7.91 12.97 -0.15
N LEU A 86 7.14 12.42 -1.08
CA LEU A 86 6.48 13.22 -2.12
C LEU A 86 5.13 13.74 -1.66
N ASN A 87 4.41 12.97 -0.82
CA ASN A 87 3.06 13.29 -0.37
C ASN A 87 2.13 13.68 -1.54
N ASP A 88 2.25 12.95 -2.66
CA ASP A 88 1.52 13.14 -3.92
C ASP A 88 1.19 11.73 -4.48
N LYS A 89 0.04 11.20 -4.06
CA LYS A 89 -0.42 9.84 -4.42
C LYS A 89 -0.63 9.70 -5.94
N ASP A 90 -1.08 10.76 -6.60
CA ASP A 90 -1.37 10.74 -8.03
C ASP A 90 -0.09 10.68 -8.85
N LEU A 91 0.93 11.46 -8.48
CA LEU A 91 2.25 11.40 -9.12
C LEU A 91 2.90 10.03 -8.94
N ILE A 92 2.84 9.45 -7.73
CA ILE A 92 3.40 8.13 -7.44
C ILE A 92 2.70 7.05 -8.26
N THR A 93 1.37 7.05 -8.28
CA THR A 93 0.56 6.11 -9.08
C THR A 93 0.90 6.24 -10.56
N SER A 94 1.08 7.47 -11.05
CA SER A 94 1.45 7.73 -12.44
C SER A 94 2.85 7.24 -12.79
N ILE A 95 3.81 7.36 -11.85
CA ILE A 95 5.16 6.79 -12.00
C ILE A 95 5.10 5.27 -12.08
N ASP A 96 4.33 4.61 -11.21
CA ASP A 96 4.20 3.16 -11.21
C ASP A 96 3.52 2.66 -12.50
N ASN A 97 2.43 3.30 -12.94
CA ASN A 97 1.75 2.96 -14.19
C ASN A 97 2.66 3.16 -15.41
N PHE A 98 3.41 4.27 -15.46
CA PHE A 98 4.41 4.52 -16.48
C PHE A 98 5.50 3.44 -16.47
N ALA A 99 6.08 3.15 -15.30
CA ALA A 99 7.15 2.18 -15.13
C ALA A 99 6.71 0.78 -15.58
N ASN A 100 5.53 0.32 -15.13
CA ASN A 100 4.91 -0.94 -15.52
C ASN A 100 4.69 -1.03 -17.03
N SER A 101 4.12 0.01 -17.66
CA SER A 101 3.94 0.06 -19.12
C SER A 101 5.27 0.00 -19.88
N TYR A 102 6.27 0.73 -19.37
CA TYR A 102 7.56 0.87 -20.02
C TYR A 102 8.36 -0.44 -19.96
N ILE A 103 8.44 -1.10 -18.79
CA ILE A 103 9.13 -2.40 -18.67
C ILE A 103 8.41 -3.49 -19.46
N LEU A 104 7.07 -3.54 -19.44
CA LEU A 104 6.28 -4.50 -20.23
C LEU A 104 6.61 -4.38 -21.71
N THR A 105 6.64 -3.15 -22.22
CA THR A 105 6.99 -2.87 -23.63
C THR A 105 8.39 -3.36 -23.96
N ARG A 106 9.38 -3.14 -23.08
CA ARG A 106 10.77 -3.56 -23.28
C ARG A 106 10.91 -5.08 -23.29
N ILE A 107 10.26 -5.77 -22.36
CA ILE A 107 10.24 -7.24 -22.28
C ILE A 107 9.57 -7.83 -23.52
N LYS A 108 8.37 -7.36 -23.89
CA LYS A 108 7.67 -7.84 -25.10
C LYS A 108 8.51 -7.65 -26.36
N ARG A 109 9.14 -6.48 -26.53
CA ARG A 109 10.01 -6.21 -27.69
C ARG A 109 11.20 -7.18 -27.75
N TRP A 110 11.85 -7.44 -26.63
CA TRP A 110 12.96 -8.40 -26.59
C TRP A 110 12.48 -9.82 -26.93
N ILE A 111 11.40 -10.29 -26.30
CA ILE A 111 10.86 -11.63 -26.54
C ILE A 111 10.46 -11.82 -28.01
N TYR A 112 9.69 -10.90 -28.60
CA TYR A 112 9.28 -11.02 -30.01
C TYR A 112 10.45 -10.91 -30.99
N GLY A 113 11.54 -10.22 -30.61
CA GLY A 113 12.76 -10.17 -31.40
C GLY A 113 13.66 -11.41 -31.24
N HIS A 114 13.38 -12.29 -30.27
CA HIS A 114 14.27 -13.39 -29.91
C HIS A 114 13.65 -14.79 -30.00
N PHE A 115 12.33 -14.90 -29.85
CA PHE A 115 11.60 -16.17 -29.90
C PHE A 115 10.65 -16.20 -31.10
N ASP A 116 10.53 -17.38 -31.74
CA ASP A 116 9.65 -17.62 -32.88
C ASP A 116 8.15 -17.46 -32.58
N LEU A 117 7.33 -17.52 -33.63
CA LEU A 117 5.87 -17.61 -33.54
C LEU A 117 5.44 -18.72 -32.56
N GLY A 118 4.65 -18.36 -31.55
CA GLY A 118 4.13 -19.28 -30.54
C GLY A 118 4.41 -18.90 -29.08
N VAL A 119 5.00 -17.73 -28.82
CA VAL A 119 5.04 -17.17 -27.46
C VAL A 119 3.69 -16.59 -27.08
N SER A 120 3.23 -16.90 -25.86
CA SER A 120 2.05 -16.27 -25.27
C SER A 120 2.42 -15.46 -24.03
N PHE A 121 1.70 -14.37 -23.80
CA PHE A 121 1.85 -13.51 -22.65
C PHE A 121 0.56 -13.51 -21.84
N LYS A 122 0.69 -13.61 -20.52
CA LYS A 122 -0.37 -13.23 -19.58
C LYS A 122 0.20 -12.20 -18.62
N THR A 123 -0.54 -11.13 -18.40
CA THR A 123 -0.07 -10.00 -17.60
C THR A 123 -1.07 -9.66 -16.52
N TYR A 124 -0.57 -9.31 -15.34
CA TYR A 124 -1.35 -8.82 -14.22
C TYR A 124 -0.70 -7.57 -13.63
N THR A 125 -1.47 -6.52 -13.37
CA THR A 125 -1.03 -5.40 -12.53
C THR A 125 -2.08 -5.06 -11.47
N ASP A 126 -1.59 -4.68 -10.29
CA ASP A 126 -2.37 -4.04 -9.21
C ASP A 126 -2.10 -2.52 -9.12
N GLY A 127 -1.42 -1.97 -10.14
CA GLY A 127 -0.94 -0.60 -10.19
C GLY A 127 0.45 -0.41 -9.57
N LYS A 128 0.82 -1.17 -8.53
CA LYS A 128 2.11 -1.05 -7.80
C LYS A 128 3.18 -2.01 -8.31
N SER A 129 2.75 -3.02 -9.04
CA SER A 129 3.58 -4.12 -9.53
C SER A 129 3.02 -4.66 -10.84
N LEU A 130 3.85 -5.40 -11.56
CA LEU A 130 3.52 -6.07 -12.80
C LEU A 130 4.03 -7.51 -12.76
N THR A 131 3.13 -8.46 -12.96
CA THR A 131 3.46 -9.87 -13.16
C THR A 131 3.30 -10.20 -14.64
N ILE A 132 4.31 -10.82 -15.25
CA ILE A 132 4.30 -11.25 -16.66
C ILE A 132 4.60 -12.75 -16.70
N ILE A 133 3.66 -13.54 -17.19
CA ILE A 133 3.88 -14.95 -17.52
C ILE A 133 4.16 -15.03 -19.02
N ILE A 134 5.26 -15.68 -19.37
CA ILE A 134 5.70 -15.88 -20.73
C ILE A 134 5.84 -17.39 -20.95
N ASP A 135 4.98 -17.93 -21.81
CA ASP A 135 5.05 -19.32 -22.24
C ASP A 135 5.58 -19.37 -23.68
N ALA A 136 6.66 -20.11 -23.91
CA ALA A 136 7.28 -20.30 -25.22
C ALA A 136 7.18 -21.77 -25.67
N ARG A 137 7.47 -22.05 -26.95
CA ARG A 137 7.58 -23.44 -27.43
C ARG A 137 8.86 -24.12 -26.95
N GLN A 138 9.95 -23.35 -26.88
CA GLN A 138 11.25 -23.81 -26.42
C GLN A 138 11.47 -23.50 -24.94
N ARG A 139 12.38 -24.23 -24.32
CA ARG A 139 12.84 -23.96 -22.96
C ARG A 139 13.67 -22.67 -22.93
N PHE A 140 13.46 -21.85 -21.91
CA PHE A 140 14.33 -20.71 -21.61
C PHE A 140 15.68 -21.20 -21.07
N THR A 141 16.76 -20.70 -21.66
CA THR A 141 18.14 -20.97 -21.26
C THR A 141 18.63 -19.94 -20.23
N GLU A 142 19.76 -20.19 -19.56
CA GLU A 142 20.37 -19.20 -18.67
C GLU A 142 20.74 -17.91 -19.42
N ALA A 143 21.19 -18.01 -20.67
CA ALA A 143 21.47 -16.84 -21.51
C ALA A 143 20.21 -16.01 -21.82
N ASP A 144 19.03 -16.64 -21.87
CA ASP A 144 17.76 -15.92 -22.00
C ASP A 144 17.43 -15.16 -20.71
N LEU A 145 17.71 -15.76 -19.55
CA LEU A 145 17.50 -15.13 -18.25
C LEU A 145 18.45 -13.94 -18.04
N GLU A 146 19.73 -14.07 -18.39
CA GLU A 146 20.70 -12.96 -18.35
C GLU A 146 20.27 -11.78 -19.24
N ARG A 147 19.59 -12.05 -20.36
CA ARG A 147 19.05 -11.01 -21.23
C ARG A 147 17.84 -10.32 -20.63
N VAL A 148 16.98 -11.04 -19.91
CA VAL A 148 15.88 -10.45 -19.13
C VAL A 148 16.46 -9.48 -18.08
N ASP A 149 17.55 -9.87 -17.41
CA ASP A 149 18.22 -9.02 -16.43
C ASP A 149 18.78 -7.74 -17.09
N ALA A 150 19.44 -7.88 -18.24
CA ALA A 150 19.95 -6.74 -18.99
C ALA A 150 18.85 -5.80 -19.53
N VAL A 151 17.65 -6.33 -19.83
CA VAL A 151 16.48 -5.51 -20.20
C VAL A 151 16.03 -4.67 -19.00
N PHE A 152 16.01 -5.24 -17.81
CA PHE A 152 15.63 -4.55 -16.58
C PHE A 152 16.65 -3.48 -16.16
N GLU A 153 17.94 -3.79 -16.22
CA GLU A 153 19.03 -2.83 -15.96
C GLU A 153 18.90 -1.59 -16.86
N LYS A 154 18.80 -1.79 -18.17
CA LYS A 154 18.62 -0.70 -19.13
C LYS A 154 17.32 0.06 -18.90
N PHE A 155 16.26 -0.61 -18.48
CA PHE A 155 15.00 0.06 -18.14
C PHE A 155 15.21 1.05 -16.99
N GLN A 156 15.86 0.64 -15.90
CA GLN A 156 16.06 1.47 -14.72
C GLN A 156 17.00 2.65 -14.99
N GLU A 157 18.08 2.44 -15.74
CA GLU A 157 18.96 3.52 -16.19
C GLU A 157 18.18 4.58 -16.98
N ASN A 158 17.41 4.14 -17.98
CA ASN A 158 16.63 5.04 -18.82
C ASN A 158 15.50 5.75 -18.04
N LEU A 159 14.86 5.05 -17.10
CA LEU A 159 13.85 5.64 -16.22
C LEU A 159 14.48 6.74 -15.36
N GLY A 160 15.62 6.45 -14.72
CA GLY A 160 16.34 7.41 -13.90
C GLY A 160 16.76 8.66 -14.68
N LEU A 161 17.37 8.49 -15.85
CA LEU A 161 17.76 9.58 -16.73
C LEU A 161 16.55 10.43 -17.15
N MET A 162 15.46 9.80 -17.57
CA MET A 162 14.27 10.49 -18.01
C MET A 162 13.64 11.31 -16.85
N LEU A 163 13.44 10.70 -15.69
CA LEU A 163 12.82 11.37 -14.54
C LEU A 163 13.68 12.55 -14.03
N LYS A 164 15.00 12.39 -13.99
CA LYS A 164 15.95 13.47 -13.62
C LYS A 164 16.02 14.58 -14.68
N SER A 165 16.03 14.23 -15.97
CA SER A 165 16.06 15.21 -17.06
C SER A 165 14.82 16.12 -17.09
N LYS A 166 13.66 15.58 -16.70
CA LYS A 166 12.40 16.32 -16.53
C LYS A 166 12.32 17.10 -15.21
N LYS A 167 13.40 17.11 -14.40
CA LYS A 167 13.48 17.76 -13.09
C LYS A 167 12.35 17.34 -12.14
N LEU A 168 11.86 16.11 -12.28
CA LEU A 168 10.85 15.54 -11.38
C LEU A 168 11.46 15.17 -10.02
N PHE A 169 12.74 14.78 -10.04
CA PHE A 169 13.54 14.32 -8.91
C PHE A 169 14.94 14.94 -8.93
N ARG A 170 15.63 14.87 -7.78
CA ARG A 170 16.99 15.40 -7.63
C ARG A 170 18.00 14.44 -8.26
N ASP A 171 19.14 14.98 -8.67
CA ASP A 171 20.22 14.15 -9.23
C ASP A 171 20.77 13.14 -8.20
N SER A 172 20.68 13.49 -6.91
CA SER A 172 21.04 12.64 -5.77
C SER A 172 20.05 11.51 -5.47
N ASP A 173 18.83 11.56 -6.01
CA ASP A 173 17.84 10.50 -5.77
C ASP A 173 18.24 9.25 -6.56
N LYS A 174 18.32 8.11 -5.86
CA LYS A 174 18.76 6.82 -6.41
C LYS A 174 17.61 6.04 -7.04
N ILE A 175 17.14 6.50 -8.19
CA ILE A 175 15.99 5.93 -8.90
C ILE A 175 16.23 4.48 -9.30
N GLU A 176 17.48 4.13 -9.59
CA GLU A 176 17.97 2.78 -9.89
C GLU A 176 17.82 1.78 -8.72
N GLU A 177 17.47 2.25 -7.51
CA GLU A 177 17.15 1.39 -6.37
C GLU A 177 15.64 1.29 -6.10
N TRP A 178 14.78 1.90 -6.93
CA TRP A 178 13.35 1.97 -6.66
C TRP A 178 12.62 0.70 -7.04
N PHE A 179 12.87 0.19 -8.24
CA PHE A 179 12.21 -1.02 -8.71
C PHE A 179 13.09 -2.24 -8.49
N ARG A 180 12.41 -3.38 -8.34
CA ARG A 180 13.00 -4.68 -8.09
C ARG A 180 12.33 -5.70 -9.00
N MET A 181 13.09 -6.71 -9.40
CA MET A 181 12.59 -7.78 -10.24
C MET A 181 12.88 -9.16 -9.63
N GLY A 182 11.91 -10.05 -9.75
CA GLY A 182 12.00 -11.46 -9.41
C GLY A 182 11.61 -12.31 -10.60
N VAL A 183 12.31 -13.43 -10.79
CA VAL A 183 12.04 -14.37 -11.89
C VAL A 183 11.80 -15.76 -11.31
N GLY A 184 10.77 -16.44 -11.79
CA GLY A 184 10.41 -17.80 -11.39
C GLY A 184 9.72 -18.56 -12.51
N ARG A 185 9.19 -19.76 -12.22
CA ARG A 185 8.33 -20.53 -13.14
C ARG A 185 6.85 -20.45 -12.78
N THR A 186 6.55 -19.99 -11.57
CA THR A 186 5.20 -19.67 -11.10
C THR A 186 5.14 -18.21 -10.65
N ALA A 187 3.93 -17.67 -10.51
CA ALA A 187 3.76 -16.32 -10.00
C ALA A 187 4.28 -16.17 -8.56
N ASP A 188 4.11 -17.18 -7.71
CA ASP A 188 4.58 -17.14 -6.32
C ASP A 188 6.10 -17.27 -6.19
N GLU A 189 6.75 -18.07 -7.05
CA GLU A 189 8.21 -18.14 -7.11
C GLU A 189 8.83 -16.80 -7.53
N ALA A 190 8.26 -16.17 -8.57
CA ALA A 190 8.71 -14.87 -9.05
C ALA A 190 8.49 -13.78 -8.00
N TYR A 191 7.31 -13.78 -7.36
CA TYR A 191 6.98 -12.83 -6.30
C TYR A 191 7.90 -12.98 -5.09
N PHE A 192 8.10 -14.19 -4.58
CA PHE A 192 9.04 -14.43 -3.50
C PHE A 192 10.46 -13.94 -3.86
N SER A 193 10.91 -14.20 -5.08
CA SER A 193 12.23 -13.74 -5.55
C SER A 193 12.33 -12.22 -5.59
N ALA A 194 11.29 -11.52 -6.04
CA ALA A 194 11.24 -10.06 -6.03
C ALA A 194 11.31 -9.51 -4.58
N ARG A 195 10.62 -10.15 -3.65
CA ARG A 195 10.67 -9.77 -2.23
C ARG A 195 12.04 -9.96 -1.60
N ILE A 196 12.76 -11.02 -1.96
CA ILE A 196 14.15 -11.20 -1.55
C ILE A 196 15.03 -10.09 -2.12
N SER A 197 14.84 -9.69 -3.39
CA SER A 197 15.64 -8.62 -4.00
C SER A 197 15.40 -7.25 -3.36
N ARG A 198 14.22 -6.98 -2.77
CA ARG A 198 13.98 -5.78 -1.93
C ARG A 198 14.91 -5.65 -0.74
N LYS A 199 15.35 -6.77 -0.15
CA LYS A 199 16.22 -6.81 1.03
C LYS A 199 17.71 -6.68 0.66
N LEU A 200 18.04 -6.76 -0.63
CA LEU A 200 19.40 -6.59 -1.13
C LEU A 200 19.69 -5.11 -1.41
N SER A 201 20.93 -4.69 -1.13
CA SER A 201 21.41 -3.33 -1.38
C SER A 201 22.04 -3.23 -2.76
N GLY A 202 21.84 -2.09 -3.42
CA GLY A 202 22.40 -1.80 -4.74
C GLY A 202 21.36 -1.55 -5.83
N PRO A 203 21.81 -1.08 -7.00
CA PRO A 203 20.97 -0.80 -8.15
C PRO A 203 20.60 -2.08 -8.92
N ASN A 204 19.54 -2.02 -9.72
CA ASN A 204 19.25 -2.99 -10.79
C ASN A 204 19.18 -4.46 -10.34
N ILE A 205 18.72 -4.72 -9.12
CA ILE A 205 18.74 -6.07 -8.56
C ILE A 205 17.60 -6.92 -9.14
N VAL A 206 18.00 -8.01 -9.78
CA VAL A 206 17.14 -9.13 -10.17
C VAL A 206 17.47 -10.34 -9.32
N THR A 207 16.47 -11.12 -8.96
CA THR A 207 16.68 -12.39 -8.24
C THR A 207 15.88 -13.49 -8.91
N HIS A 208 16.54 -14.63 -9.12
CA HIS A 208 15.95 -15.80 -9.80
C HIS A 208 15.66 -16.90 -8.79
N TYR A 209 14.44 -17.43 -8.82
CA TYR A 209 14.04 -18.55 -7.96
C TYR A 209 14.83 -19.83 -8.26
N SER A 210 15.37 -19.98 -9.47
CA SER A 210 16.27 -21.08 -9.83
C SER A 210 17.60 -21.03 -9.06
N ASN A 211 17.98 -19.89 -8.48
CA ASN A 211 19.19 -19.76 -7.68
C ASN A 211 19.05 -20.59 -6.39
N PRO A 212 19.94 -21.56 -6.11
CA PRO A 212 19.88 -22.39 -4.92
C PRO A 212 19.86 -21.60 -3.59
N LEU A 213 20.46 -20.41 -3.56
CA LEU A 213 20.44 -19.56 -2.37
C LEU A 213 19.05 -19.00 -2.07
N VAL A 214 18.25 -18.71 -3.11
CA VAL A 214 16.87 -18.21 -2.97
C VAL A 214 15.96 -19.34 -2.49
N GLN A 215 16.10 -20.54 -3.06
CA GLN A 215 15.35 -21.73 -2.62
C GLN A 215 15.69 -22.12 -1.18
N LYS A 216 16.99 -22.08 -0.84
CA LYS A 216 17.45 -22.30 0.54
C LYS A 216 16.90 -21.24 1.48
N LYS A 217 16.79 -19.97 1.04
CA LYS A 217 16.21 -18.90 1.84
C LYS A 217 14.73 -19.16 2.12
N LEU A 218 13.93 -19.56 1.14
CA LEU A 218 12.52 -19.96 1.36
C LEU A 218 12.43 -21.08 2.38
N THR A 219 13.23 -22.14 2.19
CA THR A 219 13.28 -23.29 3.09
C THR A 219 13.63 -22.88 4.52
N THR A 220 14.64 -22.04 4.67
CA THR A 220 15.08 -21.54 5.99
C THR A 220 14.00 -20.70 6.65
N LEU A 221 13.37 -19.77 5.90
CA LEU A 221 12.29 -18.94 6.43
C LEU A 221 11.10 -19.78 6.87
N LEU A 222 10.71 -20.79 6.08
CA LEU A 222 9.61 -21.70 6.43
C LEU A 222 9.88 -22.44 7.74
N PHE A 223 11.05 -23.08 7.87
CA PHE A 223 11.39 -23.80 9.10
C PHE A 223 11.57 -22.87 10.30
N HIS A 224 12.11 -21.67 10.10
CA HIS A 224 12.20 -20.67 11.17
C HIS A 224 10.82 -20.14 11.58
N ALA A 225 9.88 -19.98 10.63
CA ALA A 225 8.50 -19.65 10.96
C ALA A 225 7.89 -20.73 11.85
N GLU A 226 8.07 -22.00 11.48
CA GLU A 226 7.54 -23.13 12.24
C GLU A 226 8.17 -23.26 13.64
N ASP A 227 9.50 -23.15 13.76
CA ASP A 227 10.17 -23.15 15.08
C ASP A 227 9.65 -22.03 15.98
N ASN A 228 9.60 -20.80 15.45
CA ASN A 228 9.08 -19.66 16.21
C ASN A 228 7.61 -19.84 16.57
N ARG A 229 6.78 -20.38 15.68
CA ARG A 229 5.37 -20.71 15.96
C ARG A 229 5.26 -21.70 17.13
N GLN A 230 6.04 -22.78 17.12
CA GLN A 230 6.04 -23.76 18.20
C GLN A 230 6.50 -23.17 19.53
N ARG A 231 7.48 -22.25 19.51
CA ARG A 231 7.92 -21.53 20.70
C ARG A 231 6.83 -20.58 21.21
N ILE A 232 6.19 -19.82 20.32
CA ILE A 232 5.05 -18.95 20.65
C ILE A 232 3.90 -19.77 21.25
N ALA A 233 3.61 -20.94 20.70
CA ALA A 233 2.55 -21.84 21.17
C ALA A 233 2.76 -22.36 22.61
N LYS A 234 3.98 -22.30 23.13
CA LYS A 234 4.33 -22.71 24.50
C LYS A 234 4.27 -21.56 25.51
N ILE A 235 4.05 -20.33 25.08
CA ILE A 235 3.99 -19.14 25.94
C ILE A 235 2.59 -19.06 26.57
N PRO A 236 2.44 -19.30 27.89
CA PRO A 236 1.13 -19.35 28.53
C PRO A 236 0.35 -18.04 28.41
N GLU A 237 1.03 -16.91 28.51
CA GLU A 237 0.46 -15.56 28.44
C GLU A 237 -0.21 -15.29 27.09
N LEU A 238 0.26 -15.93 26.02
CA LEU A 238 -0.25 -15.76 24.66
C LEU A 238 -1.36 -16.75 24.30
N SER A 239 -1.69 -17.72 25.17
CA SER A 239 -2.65 -18.79 24.85
C SER A 239 -4.01 -18.29 24.36
N SER A 240 -4.50 -17.16 24.87
CA SER A 240 -5.76 -16.52 24.46
C SER A 240 -5.69 -15.87 23.07
N LEU A 241 -4.48 -15.60 22.58
CA LEU A 241 -4.18 -15.01 21.27
C LEU A 241 -3.81 -16.07 20.22
N LEU A 242 -4.00 -17.35 20.52
CA LEU A 242 -3.75 -18.45 19.59
C LEU A 242 -5.07 -19.14 19.21
N GLN A 243 -5.15 -19.60 17.96
CA GLN A 243 -6.23 -20.43 17.46
C GLN A 243 -5.67 -21.74 16.92
N LYS A 244 -6.48 -22.80 16.98
CA LYS A 244 -6.14 -24.07 16.35
C LYS A 244 -6.41 -23.98 14.85
N GLU A 245 -5.44 -24.38 14.06
CA GLU A 245 -5.64 -24.70 12.66
C GLU A 245 -6.41 -26.02 12.54
N GLU A 246 -7.44 -26.06 11.70
CA GLU A 246 -8.44 -27.14 11.67
C GLU A 246 -7.87 -28.50 11.26
N MET A 247 -6.91 -28.55 10.33
CA MET A 247 -6.41 -29.81 9.76
C MET A 247 -5.32 -30.46 10.62
N THR A 248 -4.40 -29.66 11.13
CA THR A 248 -3.21 -30.11 11.85
C THR A 248 -3.37 -30.02 13.37
N GLY A 249 -4.33 -29.24 13.85
CA GLY A 249 -4.46 -28.90 15.27
C GLY A 249 -3.36 -27.94 15.77
N ASN A 250 -2.47 -27.47 14.89
CA ASN A 250 -1.39 -26.57 15.24
C ASN A 250 -1.94 -25.23 15.74
N LEU A 251 -1.36 -24.71 16.83
CA LEU A 251 -1.67 -23.38 17.32
C LEU A 251 -0.98 -22.32 16.47
N VAL A 252 -1.75 -21.38 15.95
CA VAL A 252 -1.28 -20.21 15.19
C VAL A 252 -1.77 -18.92 15.85
N PRO A 253 -1.02 -17.81 15.80
CA PRO A 253 -1.50 -16.52 16.28
C PRO A 253 -2.81 -16.10 15.60
N LYS A 254 -3.73 -15.51 16.37
CA LYS A 254 -5.00 -14.95 15.87
C LYS A 254 -4.79 -13.67 15.09
N LEU A 255 -5.83 -13.26 14.35
CA LEU A 255 -5.85 -12.03 13.57
C LEU A 255 -5.51 -10.79 14.41
N GLU A 256 -6.02 -10.68 15.64
CA GLU A 256 -5.81 -9.47 16.46
C GLU A 256 -4.33 -9.27 16.83
N LEU A 257 -3.56 -10.35 16.96
CA LEU A 257 -2.13 -10.26 17.21
C LEU A 257 -1.39 -9.79 15.95
N PHE A 258 -1.75 -10.30 14.77
CA PHE A 258 -1.16 -9.82 13.49
C PHE A 258 -1.51 -8.36 13.19
N GLU A 259 -2.66 -7.86 13.61
CA GLU A 259 -2.99 -6.42 13.51
C GLU A 259 -2.04 -5.49 14.26
N ILE A 260 -1.45 -5.97 15.36
CA ILE A 260 -0.40 -5.27 16.10
C ILE A 260 0.94 -5.48 15.40
N LEU A 261 1.34 -6.73 15.20
CA LEU A 261 2.68 -7.09 14.71
C LEU A 261 2.97 -6.60 13.28
N ARG A 262 1.95 -6.40 12.45
CA ARG A 262 2.11 -5.83 11.10
C ARG A 262 2.53 -4.35 11.14
N LYS A 263 2.11 -3.62 12.17
CA LYS A 263 2.30 -2.15 12.26
C LYS A 263 3.57 -1.77 13.00
N ILE A 264 4.07 -2.66 13.85
CA ILE A 264 5.16 -2.39 14.78
C ILE A 264 6.19 -3.52 14.67
N SER A 265 7.43 -3.15 14.36
CA SER A 265 8.54 -4.10 14.29
C SER A 265 9.43 -4.06 15.54
N ASP A 266 9.46 -2.94 16.26
CA ASP A 266 10.29 -2.78 17.47
C ASP A 266 9.72 -3.64 18.63
N PRO A 267 10.52 -4.54 19.22
CA PRO A 267 10.06 -5.43 20.29
C PRO A 267 9.48 -4.71 21.51
N GLU A 268 10.08 -3.60 21.96
CA GLU A 268 9.57 -2.87 23.13
C GLU A 268 8.24 -2.16 22.81
N GLU A 269 8.09 -1.60 21.61
CA GLU A 269 6.81 -1.07 21.16
C GLU A 269 5.76 -2.18 20.99
N VAL A 270 6.13 -3.36 20.50
CA VAL A 270 5.23 -4.53 20.43
C VAL A 270 4.75 -4.90 21.83
N ARG A 271 5.67 -5.04 22.79
CA ARG A 271 5.36 -5.38 24.18
C ARG A 271 4.41 -4.36 24.81
N LYS A 272 4.74 -3.06 24.71
CA LYS A 272 3.89 -1.96 25.22
C LYS A 272 2.51 -1.98 24.57
N THR A 273 2.45 -2.23 23.27
CA THR A 273 1.18 -2.26 22.53
C THR A 273 0.33 -3.47 22.89
N ILE A 274 0.92 -4.65 23.09
CA ILE A 274 0.21 -5.84 23.56
C ILE A 274 -0.29 -5.64 24.99
N GLN A 275 0.52 -5.05 25.87
CA GLN A 275 0.09 -4.73 27.22
C GLN A 275 -1.05 -3.71 27.24
N ALA A 276 -0.93 -2.63 26.48
CA ALA A 276 -1.95 -1.59 26.39
C ALA A 276 -3.24 -2.10 25.73
N ASN A 277 -3.12 -2.83 24.62
CA ASN A 277 -4.26 -3.21 23.79
C ASN A 277 -4.81 -4.60 24.08
N LEU A 278 -4.11 -5.48 24.79
CA LEU A 278 -4.59 -6.83 25.04
C LEU A 278 -4.53 -7.20 26.52
N HIS A 279 -3.98 -6.31 27.37
CA HIS A 279 -3.78 -6.53 28.82
C HIS A 279 -2.99 -7.79 29.13
N ILE A 280 -2.12 -8.18 28.21
CA ILE A 280 -1.22 -9.31 28.36
C ILE A 280 0.16 -8.73 28.57
N ASP A 281 0.74 -9.02 29.73
CA ASP A 281 2.14 -8.71 29.97
C ASP A 281 3.01 -9.84 29.42
N ILE A 282 3.97 -9.50 28.59
CA ILE A 282 4.90 -10.46 28.00
C ILE A 282 6.33 -9.98 28.25
N THR A 283 7.25 -10.94 28.33
CA THR A 283 8.67 -10.63 28.48
C THR A 283 9.22 -9.99 27.20
N LYS A 284 10.38 -9.33 27.33
CA LYS A 284 11.12 -8.82 26.18
C LYS A 284 11.42 -9.91 25.16
N ASP A 285 11.91 -11.06 25.61
CA ASP A 285 12.21 -12.22 24.76
C ASP A 285 10.99 -12.71 23.98
N HIS A 286 9.80 -12.71 24.61
CA HIS A 286 8.55 -13.07 23.94
C HIS A 286 8.17 -12.05 22.87
N SER A 287 8.36 -10.75 23.13
CA SER A 287 8.12 -9.70 22.13
C SER A 287 9.09 -9.75 20.96
N GLU A 288 10.37 -10.05 21.21
CA GLU A 288 11.38 -10.25 20.16
C GLU A 288 11.01 -11.45 19.27
N LEU A 289 10.57 -12.56 19.89
CA LEU A 289 10.10 -13.75 19.19
C LEU A 289 8.91 -13.44 18.28
N LEU A 290 7.93 -12.67 18.77
CA LEU A 290 6.76 -12.25 17.99
C LEU A 290 7.16 -11.35 16.81
N SER A 291 8.04 -10.37 17.02
CA SER A 291 8.54 -9.50 15.94
C SER A 291 9.25 -10.30 14.84
N ILE A 292 10.14 -11.23 15.22
CA ILE A 292 10.86 -12.08 14.27
C ILE A 292 9.86 -12.96 13.49
N TYR A 293 8.93 -13.60 14.19
CA TYR A 293 7.91 -14.43 13.56
C TYR A 293 7.07 -13.64 12.56
N ALA A 294 6.61 -12.44 12.94
CA ALA A 294 5.82 -11.60 12.06
C ALA A 294 6.60 -11.09 10.85
N GLU A 295 7.89 -10.75 10.97
CA GLU A 295 8.70 -10.37 9.80
C GLU A 295 8.87 -11.55 8.83
N ILE A 296 9.10 -12.77 9.36
CA ILE A 296 9.23 -13.97 8.53
C ILE A 296 7.91 -14.26 7.80
N VAL A 297 6.79 -14.29 8.53
CA VAL A 297 5.46 -14.49 7.94
C VAL A 297 5.17 -13.41 6.92
N ASP A 298 5.47 -12.15 7.24
CA ASP A 298 5.29 -11.06 6.29
C ASP A 298 6.06 -11.35 5.01
N LEU A 299 7.35 -11.70 5.08
CA LEU A 299 8.21 -12.00 3.92
C LEU A 299 7.71 -13.17 3.07
N LEU A 300 7.04 -14.13 3.70
CA LEU A 300 6.44 -15.30 3.07
C LEU A 300 5.04 -15.04 2.47
N ASN A 301 4.40 -13.91 2.79
CA ASN A 301 3.08 -13.60 2.25
C ASN A 301 3.06 -13.66 0.72
N PRO A 302 2.02 -14.27 0.12
CA PRO A 302 1.84 -14.28 -1.31
C PRO A 302 1.18 -12.97 -1.77
N LYS A 303 1.27 -12.72 -3.08
CA LYS A 303 0.61 -11.57 -3.71
C LYS A 303 -0.89 -11.80 -3.83
N PHE A 304 -1.67 -10.76 -3.55
CA PHE A 304 -3.10 -10.71 -3.83
C PHE A 304 -3.35 -10.55 -5.33
N PHE A 305 -4.19 -11.42 -5.91
CA PHE A 305 -4.63 -11.26 -7.29
C PHE A 305 -6.10 -10.85 -7.36
N VAL A 306 -6.34 -9.55 -7.30
CA VAL A 306 -7.67 -8.95 -7.41
C VAL A 306 -7.97 -8.59 -8.86
N VAL A 307 -9.14 -9.00 -9.36
CA VAL A 307 -9.58 -8.80 -10.75
C VAL A 307 -9.97 -7.36 -11.06
N ASP A 308 -10.67 -6.70 -10.15
CA ASP A 308 -11.10 -5.32 -10.34
C ASP A 308 -10.17 -4.37 -9.60
N GLN A 309 -9.49 -3.54 -10.39
CA GLN A 309 -8.49 -2.56 -9.99
C GLN A 309 -8.87 -1.15 -10.48
N THR A 310 -10.15 -0.93 -10.81
CA THR A 310 -10.64 0.39 -11.22
C THR A 310 -10.25 1.44 -10.18
N VAL A 311 -9.75 2.59 -10.63
CA VAL A 311 -9.38 3.67 -9.70
C VAL A 311 -10.66 4.19 -9.05
N VAL A 312 -10.76 4.02 -7.75
CA VAL A 312 -11.87 4.51 -6.96
C VAL A 312 -11.49 5.89 -6.40
N THR A 313 -12.24 6.91 -6.80
CA THR A 313 -12.04 8.30 -6.36
C THR A 313 -13.39 8.93 -5.97
N LEU A 314 -13.33 10.13 -5.40
CA LEU A 314 -14.51 10.97 -5.16
C LEU A 314 -14.79 11.94 -6.32
N GLU A 315 -14.31 11.63 -7.52
CA GLU A 315 -14.39 12.55 -8.66
C GLU A 315 -15.83 12.90 -9.03
N ASN A 316 -16.78 11.96 -8.93
CA ASN A 316 -18.18 12.24 -9.27
C ASN A 316 -19.05 12.54 -8.04
N ALA A 317 -18.46 12.68 -6.86
CA ALA A 317 -19.17 12.88 -5.59
C ALA A 317 -19.68 14.33 -5.37
N VAL A 318 -20.40 14.88 -6.35
CA VAL A 318 -20.94 16.26 -6.31
C VAL A 318 -21.96 16.42 -5.17
N ASN A 319 -22.76 15.37 -4.93
CA ASN A 319 -23.73 15.31 -3.84
C ASN A 319 -23.11 14.89 -2.50
N GLY A 320 -21.78 14.96 -2.39
CA GLY A 320 -21.01 14.45 -1.26
C GLY A 320 -20.78 12.94 -1.37
N GLY A 321 -19.85 12.42 -0.57
CA GLY A 321 -19.47 11.01 -0.65
C GLY A 321 -18.98 10.42 0.67
N ILE A 322 -18.91 9.10 0.70
CA ILE A 322 -18.36 8.31 1.80
C ILE A 322 -17.13 7.59 1.28
N VAL A 323 -16.06 7.60 2.06
CA VAL A 323 -14.91 6.72 1.86
C VAL A 323 -14.83 5.74 3.01
N ILE A 324 -14.72 4.46 2.69
CA ILE A 324 -14.52 3.37 3.62
C ILE A 324 -13.15 2.77 3.35
N ASP A 325 -12.35 2.64 4.40
CA ASP A 325 -11.09 1.87 4.37
C ASP A 325 -11.26 0.64 5.25
N ARG A 326 -11.24 -0.54 4.59
CA ARG A 326 -11.42 -1.83 5.26
C ARG A 326 -10.16 -2.21 6.03
N LYS A 327 -10.28 -2.26 7.36
CA LYS A 327 -9.17 -2.66 8.22
C LYS A 327 -8.90 -4.17 8.13
N GLY A 328 -7.64 -4.55 8.35
CA GLY A 328 -7.26 -5.95 8.63
C GLY A 328 -6.93 -6.83 7.42
N MET A 329 -7.13 -6.38 6.18
CA MET A 329 -6.83 -7.18 4.97
C MET A 329 -5.39 -7.74 4.96
N GLY A 330 -4.42 -6.87 5.27
CA GLY A 330 -3.03 -7.28 5.31
C GLY A 330 -2.68 -8.24 6.45
N SER A 331 -3.36 -8.11 7.60
CA SER A 331 -3.21 -9.02 8.74
C SER A 331 -3.88 -10.37 8.46
N ALA A 332 -5.00 -10.38 7.74
CA ALA A 332 -5.65 -11.60 7.29
C ALA A 332 -4.75 -12.39 6.33
N ASN A 333 -4.00 -11.72 5.45
CA ASN A 333 -3.00 -12.40 4.61
C ASN A 333 -1.85 -13.02 5.42
N GLN A 334 -1.39 -12.33 6.47
CA GLN A 334 -0.36 -12.88 7.37
C GLN A 334 -0.88 -14.08 8.15
N LEU A 335 -2.14 -14.04 8.61
CA LEU A 335 -2.79 -15.18 9.23
C LEU A 335 -2.90 -16.36 8.26
N ALA A 336 -3.37 -16.12 7.03
CA ALA A 336 -3.44 -17.14 5.98
C ALA A 336 -2.06 -17.78 5.71
N THR A 337 -1.02 -16.95 5.64
CA THR A 337 0.37 -17.41 5.45
C THR A 337 0.88 -18.22 6.62
N ALA A 338 0.58 -17.80 7.86
CA ALA A 338 0.91 -18.55 9.07
C ALA A 338 0.21 -19.92 9.12
N ILE A 339 -1.07 -19.97 8.72
CA ILE A 339 -1.83 -21.21 8.58
C ILE A 339 -1.20 -22.12 7.53
N ALA A 340 -0.82 -21.58 6.37
CA ALA A 340 -0.15 -22.34 5.31
C ALA A 340 1.21 -22.88 5.75
N ALA A 341 2.02 -22.07 6.45
CA ALA A 341 3.29 -22.47 7.02
C ALA A 341 3.14 -23.61 8.03
N ALA A 342 2.13 -23.54 8.90
CA ALA A 342 1.83 -24.58 9.89
C ALA A 342 1.35 -25.91 9.28
N LYS A 343 0.88 -25.91 8.03
CA LYS A 343 0.46 -27.10 7.28
C LYS A 343 1.59 -27.75 6.50
N ALA A 344 2.54 -26.94 6.03
CA ALA A 344 3.52 -27.36 5.04
C ALA A 344 4.69 -28.12 5.68
N SER A 345 5.07 -29.25 5.07
CA SER A 345 6.30 -29.98 5.43
C SER A 345 7.46 -29.70 4.47
N SER A 346 7.19 -29.00 3.36
CA SER A 346 8.20 -28.64 2.35
C SER A 346 7.92 -27.26 1.73
N PRO A 347 8.93 -26.61 1.11
CA PRO A 347 8.72 -25.36 0.38
C PRO A 347 7.68 -25.44 -0.73
N PHE A 348 7.60 -26.58 -1.43
CA PHE A 348 6.61 -26.79 -2.49
C PHE A 348 5.19 -26.83 -1.94
N GLU A 349 4.94 -27.64 -0.91
CA GLU A 349 3.65 -27.69 -0.22
C GLU A 349 3.28 -26.32 0.35
N PHE A 350 4.27 -25.60 0.91
CA PHE A 350 4.05 -24.25 1.41
C PHE A 350 3.53 -23.33 0.32
N LEU A 351 4.15 -23.25 -0.85
CA LEU A 351 3.67 -22.39 -1.93
C LEU A 351 2.23 -22.73 -2.35
N VAL A 352 1.89 -24.03 -2.40
CA VAL A 352 0.53 -24.50 -2.72
C VAL A 352 -0.48 -24.08 -1.64
N TYR A 353 -0.22 -24.39 -0.37
CA TYR A 353 -1.12 -24.04 0.73
C TYR A 353 -1.23 -22.52 0.90
N ASN A 354 -0.13 -21.80 0.73
CA ASN A 354 -0.10 -20.35 0.86
C ASN A 354 -1.02 -19.68 -0.16
N ARG A 355 -1.01 -20.15 -1.42
CA ARG A 355 -1.95 -19.69 -2.45
C ARG A 355 -3.40 -20.07 -2.14
N MET A 356 -3.64 -21.27 -1.61
CA MET A 356 -4.99 -21.69 -1.23
C MET A 356 -5.57 -20.84 -0.10
N GLU A 357 -4.80 -20.55 0.93
CA GLU A 357 -5.23 -19.73 2.06
C GLU A 357 -5.37 -18.25 1.68
N GLU A 358 -4.47 -17.68 0.88
CA GLU A 358 -4.64 -16.33 0.32
C GLU A 358 -5.92 -16.22 -0.51
N LYS A 359 -6.23 -17.24 -1.32
CA LYS A 359 -7.46 -17.24 -2.12
C LYS A 359 -8.71 -17.09 -1.25
N LYS A 360 -8.75 -17.71 -0.06
CA LYS A 360 -9.88 -17.54 0.87
C LYS A 360 -10.03 -16.09 1.31
N VAL A 361 -8.92 -15.42 1.62
CA VAL A 361 -8.91 -13.99 1.98
C VAL A 361 -9.42 -13.14 0.81
N THR A 362 -8.94 -13.42 -0.41
CA THR A 362 -9.40 -12.72 -1.63
C THR A 362 -10.87 -12.95 -1.93
N ASP A 363 -11.38 -14.16 -1.73
CA ASP A 363 -12.79 -14.50 -1.93
C ASP A 363 -13.68 -13.77 -0.91
N GLU A 364 -13.24 -13.67 0.36
CA GLU A 364 -13.94 -12.91 1.40
C GLU A 364 -14.00 -11.40 1.07
N ILE A 365 -12.91 -10.83 0.57
CA ILE A 365 -12.86 -9.42 0.13
C ILE A 365 -13.78 -9.22 -1.07
N SER A 366 -13.75 -10.14 -2.03
CA SER A 366 -14.61 -10.08 -3.21
C SER A 366 -16.09 -10.14 -2.84
N LEU A 367 -16.45 -10.97 -1.86
CA LEU A 367 -17.80 -11.02 -1.32
C LEU A 367 -18.19 -9.70 -0.64
N TYR A 368 -17.34 -9.19 0.25
CA TYR A 368 -17.56 -7.89 0.91
C TYR A 368 -17.81 -6.78 -0.11
N ARG A 369 -16.95 -6.67 -1.12
CA ARG A 369 -17.07 -5.66 -2.19
C ARG A 369 -18.38 -5.79 -2.95
N LYS A 370 -18.74 -7.01 -3.36
CA LYS A 370 -20.00 -7.27 -4.06
C LYS A 370 -21.20 -6.85 -3.22
N THR A 371 -21.16 -7.09 -1.92
CA THR A 371 -22.23 -6.66 -1.01
C THR A 371 -22.27 -5.15 -0.86
N MET A 372 -21.12 -4.47 -0.72
CA MET A 372 -21.04 -3.00 -0.70
C MET A 372 -21.60 -2.36 -1.98
N GLU A 373 -21.24 -2.92 -3.14
CA GLU A 373 -21.72 -2.51 -4.47
C GLU A 373 -23.23 -2.70 -4.59
N THR A 374 -23.76 -3.83 -4.11
CA THR A 374 -25.19 -4.17 -4.23
C THR A 374 -26.06 -3.36 -3.27
N GLU A 375 -25.63 -3.19 -2.01
CA GLU A 375 -26.43 -2.52 -0.97
C GLU A 375 -26.38 -1.00 -1.07
N TRP A 376 -25.24 -0.43 -1.47
CA TRP A 376 -25.02 1.01 -1.41
C TRP A 376 -24.52 1.64 -2.72
N GLY A 377 -24.39 0.86 -3.80
CA GLY A 377 -23.82 1.37 -5.05
C GLY A 377 -22.38 1.83 -4.90
N ALA A 378 -21.66 1.28 -3.91
CA ALA A 378 -20.26 1.61 -3.68
C ALA A 378 -19.39 1.17 -4.87
N LYS A 379 -18.27 1.86 -5.09
CA LYS A 379 -17.20 1.44 -5.98
C LYS A 379 -16.00 1.06 -5.12
N CYS A 380 -15.40 -0.11 -5.32
CA CYS A 380 -14.34 -0.60 -4.44
C CYS A 380 -13.05 -0.98 -5.20
N ARG A 381 -11.90 -0.72 -4.58
CA ARG A 381 -10.57 -1.12 -5.07
C ARG A 381 -9.73 -1.58 -3.88
N GLY A 382 -9.34 -2.86 -3.90
CA GLY A 382 -8.62 -3.44 -2.76
C GLY A 382 -9.48 -3.38 -1.49
N ASP A 383 -8.94 -2.75 -0.45
CA ASP A 383 -9.60 -2.45 0.83
C ASP A 383 -10.38 -1.13 0.85
N ASP A 384 -10.23 -0.27 -0.16
CA ASP A 384 -10.92 1.01 -0.25
C ASP A 384 -12.28 0.88 -0.97
N CYS A 385 -13.32 1.49 -0.43
CA CYS A 385 -14.62 1.65 -1.09
C CYS A 385 -15.09 3.10 -1.03
N VAL A 386 -15.75 3.59 -2.08
CA VAL A 386 -16.32 4.93 -2.16
C VAL A 386 -17.77 4.88 -2.59
N ILE A 387 -18.60 5.68 -1.93
CA ILE A 387 -19.98 5.98 -2.33
C ILE A 387 -20.02 7.44 -2.75
N GLU A 388 -20.43 7.72 -3.99
CA GLU A 388 -20.36 9.07 -4.59
C GLU A 388 -21.70 9.86 -4.48
N ASP A 389 -22.70 9.32 -3.78
CA ASP A 389 -24.00 9.98 -3.64
C ASP A 389 -24.56 9.83 -2.22
N LEU A 390 -24.26 10.81 -1.37
CA LEU A 390 -24.77 10.83 0.01
C LEU A 390 -26.28 11.02 0.12
N SER A 391 -26.95 11.54 -0.93
CA SER A 391 -28.39 11.84 -0.86
C SER A 391 -29.27 10.60 -0.65
N LYS A 392 -28.72 9.41 -0.92
CA LYS A 392 -29.40 8.12 -0.83
C LYS A 392 -29.01 7.31 0.41
N ILE A 393 -28.12 7.84 1.25
CA ILE A 393 -27.56 7.09 2.38
C ILE A 393 -28.02 7.70 3.70
N ASP A 394 -28.76 6.93 4.48
CA ASP A 394 -28.98 7.23 5.89
C ASP A 394 -27.73 6.87 6.70
N ILE A 395 -26.92 7.88 7.07
CA ILE A 395 -25.63 7.68 7.76
C ILE A 395 -25.77 6.83 9.05
N PRO A 396 -26.76 7.07 9.93
CA PRO A 396 -26.96 6.20 11.09
C PRO A 396 -27.20 4.73 10.75
N SER A 397 -28.08 4.42 9.80
CA SER A 397 -28.33 3.03 9.37
C SER A 397 -27.09 2.42 8.72
N PHE A 398 -26.38 3.20 7.90
CA PHE A 398 -25.14 2.78 7.25
C PHE A 398 -24.06 2.38 8.26
N LEU A 399 -23.77 3.25 9.25
CA LEU A 399 -22.77 2.99 10.28
C LEU A 399 -23.18 1.85 11.23
N ASN A 400 -24.46 1.52 11.32
CA ASN A 400 -24.98 0.38 12.07
C ASN A 400 -24.89 -0.97 11.33
N SER A 401 -24.64 -0.96 10.02
CA SER A 401 -24.56 -2.18 9.24
C SER A 401 -23.38 -3.06 9.70
N PRO A 402 -23.57 -4.40 9.81
CA PRO A 402 -22.49 -5.34 10.11
C PRO A 402 -21.27 -5.21 9.19
N LEU A 403 -21.45 -4.77 7.94
CA LEU A 403 -20.36 -4.59 6.97
C LEU A 403 -19.47 -3.38 7.28
N ILE A 404 -20.02 -2.37 7.96
CA ILE A 404 -19.32 -1.11 8.27
C ILE A 404 -18.71 -1.13 9.68
N LYS A 405 -19.16 -2.05 10.53
CA LYS A 405 -18.67 -2.18 11.90
C LYS A 405 -17.15 -2.36 11.93
N GLY A 406 -16.50 -1.53 12.75
CA GLY A 406 -15.04 -1.53 12.92
C GLY A 406 -14.25 -0.94 11.74
N GLN A 407 -14.91 -0.58 10.63
CA GLN A 407 -14.24 0.02 9.48
C GLN A 407 -13.94 1.50 9.73
N ARG A 408 -12.97 2.04 8.99
CA ARG A 408 -12.72 3.47 8.99
C ARG A 408 -13.67 4.12 7.98
N VAL A 409 -14.42 5.12 8.42
CA VAL A 409 -15.36 5.84 7.56
C VAL A 409 -15.05 7.34 7.57
N VAL A 410 -15.01 7.94 6.38
CA VAL A 410 -14.92 9.39 6.20
C VAL A 410 -16.09 9.86 5.35
N VAL A 411 -16.82 10.85 5.84
CA VAL A 411 -17.97 11.47 5.17
C VAL A 411 -17.58 12.87 4.70
N ILE A 412 -17.72 13.09 3.40
CA ILE A 412 -17.41 14.34 2.70
C ILE A 412 -18.72 15.01 2.28
N PRO A 413 -18.99 16.26 2.68
CA PRO A 413 -20.26 16.91 2.39
C PRO A 413 -20.41 17.26 0.91
N ALA A 414 -21.66 17.48 0.51
CA ALA A 414 -21.98 18.02 -0.81
C ALA A 414 -21.46 19.46 -0.99
N GLY A 415 -21.34 19.90 -2.24
CA GLY A 415 -21.03 21.31 -2.56
C GLY A 415 -19.54 21.66 -2.61
N ILE A 416 -18.64 20.67 -2.55
CA ILE A 416 -17.23 20.87 -2.89
C ILE A 416 -17.12 20.76 -4.40
N GLU A 417 -16.74 21.84 -5.10
CA GLU A 417 -16.70 21.85 -6.57
C GLU A 417 -15.55 21.01 -7.12
N GLN A 418 -14.35 21.18 -6.57
CA GLN A 418 -13.12 20.59 -7.10
C GLN A 418 -12.95 19.14 -6.62
N SER A 419 -12.82 18.20 -7.56
CA SER A 419 -12.68 16.75 -7.28
C SER A 419 -11.47 16.42 -6.41
N HIS A 420 -10.32 17.03 -6.70
CA HIS A 420 -9.11 16.83 -5.91
C HIS A 420 -9.28 17.26 -4.44
N HIS A 421 -10.09 18.30 -4.16
CA HIS A 421 -10.39 18.68 -2.79
C HIS A 421 -11.15 17.60 -2.02
N ARG A 422 -12.10 16.91 -2.68
CA ARG A 422 -12.85 15.80 -2.07
C ARG A 422 -11.91 14.65 -1.70
N SER A 423 -11.00 14.27 -2.61
CA SER A 423 -10.02 13.21 -2.38
C SER A 423 -9.00 13.54 -1.28
N GLU A 424 -8.49 14.77 -1.23
CA GLU A 424 -7.55 15.18 -0.16
C GLU A 424 -8.27 15.30 1.19
N MET A 425 -9.52 15.78 1.24
CA MET A 425 -10.32 15.75 2.48
C MET A 425 -10.58 14.33 2.99
N SER A 426 -10.76 13.35 2.10
CA SER A 426 -10.82 11.94 2.50
C SER A 426 -9.53 11.51 3.22
N THR A 427 -8.36 11.87 2.65
CA THR A 427 -7.05 11.60 3.28
C THR A 427 -6.87 12.33 4.61
N HIS A 428 -7.39 13.55 4.74
CA HIS A 428 -7.43 14.28 6.02
C HIS A 428 -8.25 13.53 7.06
N GLY A 429 -9.46 13.10 6.69
CA GLY A 429 -10.32 12.32 7.58
C GLY A 429 -9.66 11.02 8.03
N GLU A 430 -8.97 10.32 7.12
CA GLU A 430 -8.21 9.12 7.45
C GLU A 430 -7.10 9.38 8.47
N THR A 431 -6.37 10.48 8.29
CA THR A 431 -5.28 10.88 9.19
C THR A 431 -5.82 11.31 10.55
N ILE A 432 -6.91 12.08 10.59
CA ILE A 432 -7.58 12.50 11.82
C ILE A 432 -8.10 11.27 12.58
N GLU A 433 -8.71 10.29 11.92
CA GLU A 433 -9.15 9.05 12.57
C GLU A 433 -7.98 8.26 13.17
N LYS A 434 -6.85 8.14 12.45
CA LYS A 434 -5.66 7.45 12.94
C LYS A 434 -5.11 8.10 14.20
N LEU A 435 -5.01 9.44 14.21
CA LEU A 435 -4.57 10.20 15.38
C LEU A 435 -5.56 10.06 16.54
N PHE A 436 -6.87 10.14 16.25
CA PHE A 436 -7.92 9.95 17.24
C PHE A 436 -7.83 8.57 17.90
N VAL A 437 -7.78 7.49 17.12
CA VAL A 437 -7.69 6.12 17.66
C VAL A 437 -6.43 5.97 18.49
N LYS A 438 -5.28 6.48 18.02
CA LYS A 438 -4.02 6.46 18.79
C LYS A 438 -4.18 7.11 20.16
N ARG A 439 -4.85 8.26 20.24
CA ARG A 439 -5.10 8.97 21.52
C ARG A 439 -6.16 8.29 22.38
N LEU A 440 -7.16 7.68 21.76
CA LEU A 440 -8.23 6.98 22.46
C LEU A 440 -7.69 5.76 23.20
N ILE A 441 -6.87 4.95 22.53
CA ILE A 441 -6.30 3.72 23.12
C ILE A 441 -5.24 4.00 24.19
N GLU A 442 -4.67 5.21 24.25
CA GLU A 442 -3.79 5.64 25.34
C GLU A 442 -4.58 5.69 26.66
N GLY A 443 -4.57 4.58 27.40
CA GLY A 443 -5.18 4.43 28.73
C GLY A 443 -6.61 3.87 28.74
N LEU A 444 -7.08 3.26 27.64
CA LEU A 444 -8.36 2.53 27.61
C LEU A 444 -8.16 1.05 27.31
N PRO A 445 -8.93 0.15 27.98
CA PRO A 445 -9.00 -1.24 27.59
C PRO A 445 -9.50 -1.45 26.16
N THR A 446 -8.89 -2.41 25.44
CA THR A 446 -9.25 -2.64 24.04
C THR A 446 -10.64 -3.19 23.81
N GLN A 447 -11.19 -3.89 24.79
CA GLN A 447 -12.57 -4.37 24.72
C GLN A 447 -13.57 -3.22 24.61
N ASP A 448 -13.25 -2.06 25.18
CA ASP A 448 -14.15 -0.90 25.21
C ASP A 448 -14.25 -0.20 23.85
N TYR A 449 -13.18 -0.23 23.03
CA TYR A 449 -13.20 0.38 21.69
C TYR A 449 -13.47 -0.61 20.55
N LYS A 450 -13.25 -1.92 20.72
CA LYS A 450 -13.53 -2.93 19.67
C LYS A 450 -15.01 -2.95 19.27
N ASN A 451 -15.88 -2.51 20.17
CA ASN A 451 -17.31 -2.37 19.95
C ASN A 451 -17.71 -0.99 19.39
N LEU A 452 -16.76 -0.12 19.04
CA LEU A 452 -17.06 1.21 18.52
C LEU A 452 -16.74 1.29 17.03
N THR A 453 -17.69 1.84 16.27
CA THR A 453 -17.45 2.27 14.89
C THR A 453 -17.37 3.79 14.85
N PHE A 454 -16.34 4.32 14.20
CA PHE A 454 -16.07 5.75 14.13
C PHE A 454 -16.18 6.25 12.70
N ALA A 455 -16.79 7.41 12.52
CA ALA A 455 -16.79 8.13 11.25
C ALA A 455 -16.35 9.58 11.43
N ILE A 456 -15.41 10.03 10.60
CA ILE A 456 -15.04 11.45 10.50
C ILE A 456 -15.97 12.12 9.50
N ASN A 457 -16.74 13.10 9.95
CA ASN A 457 -17.75 13.78 9.14
C ASN A 457 -17.41 15.26 8.99
N PHE A 458 -16.98 15.67 7.80
CA PHE A 458 -16.68 17.07 7.54
C PHE A 458 -17.95 17.91 7.45
N LYS A 459 -17.99 19.03 8.17
CA LYS A 459 -19.09 20.02 8.16
C LYS A 459 -18.70 21.30 7.42
N THR A 460 -17.82 21.17 6.43
CA THR A 460 -17.24 22.27 5.68
C THR A 460 -17.09 21.89 4.22
N THR A 461 -17.36 22.83 3.32
CA THR A 461 -17.07 22.71 1.89
C THR A 461 -15.69 23.26 1.52
N ASN A 462 -15.01 23.89 2.47
CA ASN A 462 -13.70 24.47 2.27
C ASN A 462 -12.61 23.46 2.66
N MET A 463 -11.67 23.24 1.75
CA MET A 463 -10.45 22.49 2.06
C MET A 463 -9.63 23.23 3.13
N ASN A 464 -8.95 22.47 4.00
CA ASN A 464 -8.04 22.95 5.05
C ASN A 464 -8.69 23.78 6.17
N ILE A 465 -9.97 24.12 6.13
CA ILE A 465 -10.61 24.92 7.18
C ILE A 465 -12.05 24.48 7.42
N GLY A 466 -12.46 24.49 8.69
CA GLY A 466 -13.86 24.35 9.07
C GLY A 466 -14.09 23.26 10.10
N ALA A 467 -15.36 23.01 10.38
CA ALA A 467 -15.77 22.13 11.46
C ALA A 467 -15.74 20.65 11.03
N VAL A 468 -15.36 19.77 11.96
CA VAL A 468 -15.30 18.31 11.78
C VAL A 468 -16.06 17.64 12.93
N GLU A 469 -17.02 16.79 12.61
CA GLU A 469 -17.80 15.99 13.56
C GLU A 469 -17.23 14.57 13.63
N LEU A 470 -17.15 14.01 14.84
CA LEU A 470 -16.92 12.57 15.04
C LEU A 470 -18.27 11.90 15.30
N ILE A 471 -18.64 10.93 14.48
CA ILE A 471 -19.79 10.07 14.75
C ILE A 471 -19.28 8.78 15.39
N VAL A 472 -19.88 8.40 16.51
CA VAL A 472 -19.55 7.20 17.28
C VAL A 472 -20.77 6.30 17.34
N ASN A 473 -20.60 5.06 16.90
CA ASN A 473 -21.63 4.05 16.95
C ASN A 473 -21.22 2.90 17.89
N PRO A 474 -21.79 2.80 19.10
CA PRO A 474 -21.50 1.73 20.04
C PRO A 474 -22.27 0.45 19.73
N ILE A 475 -21.59 -0.69 19.80
CA ILE A 475 -22.17 -2.03 19.75
C ILE A 475 -22.32 -2.52 21.20
N GLY A 476 -23.42 -2.14 21.85
CA GLY A 476 -23.69 -2.59 23.23
C GLY A 476 -24.32 -1.51 24.12
N PRO A 477 -24.05 -1.54 25.44
CA PRO A 477 -24.65 -0.59 26.37
C PRO A 477 -24.24 0.86 26.07
N VAL A 478 -25.05 1.80 26.54
CA VAL A 478 -24.78 3.24 26.46
C VAL A 478 -23.37 3.51 26.99
N LEU A 479 -22.59 4.26 26.21
CA LEU A 479 -21.24 4.68 26.60
C LEU A 479 -21.31 5.44 27.93
N ASP A 480 -20.52 5.01 28.91
CA ASP A 480 -20.45 5.73 30.18
C ASP A 480 -19.89 7.15 29.99
N VAL A 481 -20.12 8.01 30.99
CA VAL A 481 -19.74 9.42 30.94
C VAL A 481 -18.24 9.60 30.78
N TYR A 482 -17.44 8.72 31.40
CA TYR A 482 -15.98 8.77 31.34
C TYR A 482 -15.47 8.48 29.92
N LEU A 483 -15.97 7.42 29.29
CA LEU A 483 -15.62 7.05 27.94
C LEU A 483 -16.07 8.10 26.92
N GLN A 484 -17.28 8.66 27.09
CA GLN A 484 -17.74 9.77 26.24
C GLN A 484 -16.81 10.99 26.35
N GLN A 485 -16.36 11.34 27.56
CA GLN A 485 -15.44 12.45 27.76
C GLN A 485 -14.07 12.17 27.14
N LYS A 486 -13.52 10.97 27.37
CA LYS A 486 -12.25 10.54 26.77
C LYS A 486 -12.30 10.56 25.25
N ILE A 487 -13.41 10.16 24.63
CA ILE A 487 -13.63 10.25 23.18
C ILE A 487 -13.57 11.71 22.72
N ARG A 488 -14.30 12.62 23.39
CA ARG A 488 -14.31 14.05 23.05
C ARG A 488 -12.91 14.68 23.14
N ASP A 489 -12.19 14.38 24.21
CA ASP A 489 -10.85 14.92 24.44
C ASP A 489 -9.84 14.37 23.42
N SER A 490 -9.89 13.07 23.16
CA SER A 490 -9.02 12.41 22.18
C SER A 490 -9.25 12.94 20.76
N PHE A 491 -10.51 13.21 20.40
CA PHE A 491 -10.86 13.76 19.08
C PHE A 491 -10.37 15.21 18.92
N SER A 492 -10.54 16.02 19.97
CA SER A 492 -10.06 17.40 19.98
C SER A 492 -8.53 17.46 19.85
N ALA A 493 -7.82 16.61 20.60
CA ALA A 493 -6.35 16.50 20.52
C ALA A 493 -5.88 16.03 19.13
N ALA A 494 -6.59 15.09 18.50
CA ALA A 494 -6.26 14.60 17.17
C ALA A 494 -6.35 15.71 16.09
N LEU A 495 -7.34 16.59 16.17
CA LEU A 495 -7.46 17.74 15.25
C LEU A 495 -6.33 18.75 15.43
N ILE A 496 -5.93 19.02 16.68
CA ILE A 496 -4.79 19.90 16.98
C ILE A 496 -3.51 19.31 16.39
N GLU A 497 -3.22 18.04 16.66
CA GLU A 497 -2.04 17.35 16.16
C GLU A 497 -2.00 17.29 14.62
N PHE A 498 -3.16 17.06 13.99
CA PHE A 498 -3.29 17.10 12.53
C PHE A 498 -2.92 18.47 11.96
N ASN A 499 -3.50 19.55 12.51
CA ASN A 499 -3.25 20.92 12.05
C ASN A 499 -1.77 21.31 12.22
N ASP A 500 -1.18 21.01 13.38
CA ASP A 500 0.23 21.26 13.67
C ASP A 500 1.15 20.49 12.71
N GLY A 501 0.82 19.23 12.43
CA GLY A 501 1.55 18.40 11.47
C GLY A 501 1.54 19.00 10.08
N ARG A 502 0.38 19.50 9.64
CA ARG A 502 0.23 20.17 8.33
C ARG A 502 0.93 21.53 8.25
N ALA A 503 0.90 22.31 9.33
CA ALA A 503 1.66 23.57 9.42
C ALA A 503 3.17 23.34 9.25
N LYS A 504 3.72 22.28 9.88
CA LYS A 504 5.13 21.88 9.71
C LYS A 504 5.51 21.48 8.28
N GLN A 505 4.53 21.07 7.48
CA GLN A 505 4.71 20.73 6.06
C GLN A 505 4.51 21.94 5.12
N ASN A 506 4.38 23.16 5.64
CA ASN A 506 4.02 24.36 4.87
C ASN A 506 2.68 24.23 4.12
N LYS A 507 1.76 23.42 4.64
CA LYS A 507 0.42 23.27 4.09
C LYS A 507 -0.63 23.52 5.18
N PRO A 508 -0.72 24.71 5.77
CA PRO A 508 -1.50 24.95 7.00
C PRO A 508 -2.97 24.53 6.86
N SER A 509 -3.52 24.01 7.95
CA SER A 509 -4.95 23.73 8.10
C SER A 509 -5.46 24.20 9.47
N THR A 510 -6.75 24.48 9.55
CA THR A 510 -7.45 24.98 10.73
C THR A 510 -8.80 24.27 10.87
N TYR A 511 -8.76 22.94 10.94
CA TYR A 511 -9.94 22.15 11.30
C TYR A 511 -10.22 22.22 12.80
N TYR A 512 -11.47 22.32 13.20
CA TYR A 512 -11.88 22.40 14.60
C TYR A 512 -13.07 21.48 14.89
N PRO A 513 -13.24 21.00 16.13
CA PRO A 513 -14.32 20.07 16.45
C PRO A 513 -15.67 20.77 16.32
N TYR A 514 -16.57 20.17 15.54
CA TYR A 514 -18.00 20.50 15.56
C TYR A 514 -18.69 19.89 16.78
N GLY A 515 -18.33 18.65 17.11
CA GLY A 515 -18.89 17.86 18.20
C GLY A 515 -18.63 16.37 18.03
N VAL A 516 -19.02 15.61 19.04
CA VAL A 516 -19.08 14.14 19.01
C VAL A 516 -20.54 13.73 19.07
N LYS A 517 -21.02 13.00 18.07
CA LYS A 517 -22.39 12.48 17.98
C LYS A 517 -22.38 10.98 18.25
N THR A 518 -23.03 10.54 19.31
CA THR A 518 -23.28 9.11 19.58
C THR A 518 -24.62 8.72 18.96
N LEU A 519 -24.65 7.60 18.23
CA LEU A 519 -25.86 7.05 17.61
C LEU A 519 -26.69 6.20 18.57
#